data_AF-A0A0J9S1I2-F1
#
_entry.id   AF-A0A0J9S1I2-F1
#
_cell.length_a   1.000
_cell.length_b   1.000
_cell.length_c   1.000
_cell.angle_alpha   90.00
_cell.angle_beta   90.00
_cell.angle_gamma   90.00
#
_symmetry.space_group_name_H-M   'P 1'
#
loop_
_entity.id
_entity.type
_entity.pdbx_description
1 polymer ?
#
loop_
_entity_poly.entity_id
_entity_poly.type
_entity_poly.pdbx_seq_one_letter_code
_entity_poly.pdbx_strand_id
1 'polypeptide(L)'
;METARKRGSFESTHHDIFEKLSRHLAGDGIFFNLPTNICCSYINYWLNDQIDQKKIDVSEHDFTKFKNFAKSYDKDRNMPYKSESCEGYLKRIYSENNYNRKKSLYEMYDCYNWIQIYDVEARRVDMCYKYSLINRHYRNLKESYASDEELMAKLDYFINVINKSKKSVKTVCGYDILPPVSRLEDSKQAQDPDSRDQQRPGSTDESVSHPPQVSEDSVTQTAYGSHSQGLAEPGAEEPHAVDLHTK
;
A
#
# COMPACT_ATOMS: atom_id res chain seq x y z
N MET A 1 -14.68 -43.04 -15.87
CA MET A 1 -13.57 -42.31 -16.51
C MET A 1 -13.77 -40.83 -16.24
N GLU A 2 -13.14 -40.32 -15.20
CA GLU A 2 -13.13 -38.87 -14.93
C GLU A 2 -12.34 -38.16 -16.03
N THR A 3 -12.98 -37.22 -16.69
CA THR A 3 -12.34 -36.35 -17.69
C THR A 3 -11.42 -35.38 -16.97
N ALA A 4 -10.10 -35.61 -17.07
CA ALA A 4 -9.09 -34.65 -16.65
C ALA A 4 -9.26 -33.35 -17.45
N ARG A 5 -9.78 -32.32 -16.80
CA ARG A 5 -9.89 -30.95 -17.35
C ARG A 5 -8.46 -30.49 -17.69
N LYS A 6 -8.12 -30.36 -18.98
CA LYS A 6 -6.82 -29.81 -19.42
C LYS A 6 -6.64 -28.45 -18.77
N ARG A 7 -5.75 -28.38 -17.77
CA ARG A 7 -5.34 -27.12 -17.14
C ARG A 7 -4.50 -26.38 -18.18
N GLY A 8 -4.90 -25.15 -18.54
CA GLY A 8 -4.14 -24.32 -19.46
C GLY A 8 -2.72 -24.04 -18.94
N SER A 9 -1.81 -23.58 -19.80
CA SER A 9 -0.51 -23.09 -19.33
C SER A 9 -0.69 -21.95 -18.32
N PHE A 10 0.31 -21.73 -17.45
CA PHE A 10 0.30 -20.61 -16.49
C PHE A 10 0.04 -19.27 -17.20
N GLU A 11 0.67 -19.07 -18.35
CA GLU A 11 0.57 -17.89 -19.20
C GLU A 11 -0.87 -17.72 -19.74
N SER A 12 -1.49 -18.80 -20.22
CA SER A 12 -2.88 -18.75 -20.69
C SER A 12 -3.88 -18.51 -19.56
N THR A 13 -3.59 -19.02 -18.36
CA THR A 13 -4.45 -18.86 -17.17
C THR A 13 -4.38 -17.44 -16.62
N HIS A 14 -3.23 -16.78 -16.75
CA HIS A 14 -2.99 -15.42 -16.24
C HIS A 14 -2.72 -14.42 -17.38
N HIS A 15 -3.35 -14.62 -18.53
CA HIS A 15 -3.14 -13.82 -19.74
C HIS A 15 -3.32 -12.32 -19.47
N ASP A 16 -4.29 -11.95 -18.64
CA ASP A 16 -4.58 -10.57 -18.27
C ASP A 16 -3.41 -9.87 -17.55
N ILE A 17 -2.64 -10.61 -16.75
CA ILE A 17 -1.43 -10.08 -16.09
C ILE A 17 -0.33 -9.85 -17.13
N PHE A 18 -0.11 -10.81 -18.04
CA PHE A 18 0.88 -10.67 -19.11
C PHE A 18 0.53 -9.51 -20.06
N GLU A 19 -0.75 -9.36 -20.39
CA GLU A 19 -1.24 -8.25 -21.21
C GLU A 19 -0.95 -6.90 -20.54
N LYS A 20 -1.32 -6.74 -19.26
CA LYS A 20 -1.04 -5.48 -18.53
C LYS A 20 0.46 -5.27 -18.32
N LEU A 21 1.23 -6.33 -18.08
CA LEU A 21 2.69 -6.26 -17.97
C LEU A 21 3.29 -5.72 -19.26
N SER A 22 2.79 -6.15 -20.43
CA SER A 22 3.23 -5.64 -21.72
C SER A 22 3.05 -4.12 -21.86
N ARG A 23 1.91 -3.58 -21.38
CA ARG A 23 1.61 -2.14 -21.40
C ARG A 23 2.54 -1.36 -20.47
N HIS A 24 2.89 -1.92 -19.33
CA HIS A 24 3.87 -1.32 -18.41
C HIS A 24 5.30 -1.35 -18.98
N LEU A 25 5.70 -2.48 -19.59
CA LEU A 25 7.00 -2.63 -20.25
C LEU A 25 7.15 -1.70 -21.45
N ALA A 26 6.03 -1.46 -22.16
CA ALA A 26 5.98 -0.51 -23.25
C ALA A 26 6.49 0.88 -22.84
N GLY A 27 6.21 1.29 -21.60
CA GLY A 27 6.79 2.51 -21.05
C GLY A 27 6.28 3.78 -21.75
N ASP A 28 5.01 3.79 -22.16
CA ASP A 28 4.40 4.97 -22.76
C ASP A 28 4.27 6.09 -21.72
N GLY A 29 4.29 7.36 -22.18
CA GLY A 29 4.14 8.53 -21.31
C GLY A 29 5.32 8.77 -20.35
N ILE A 30 5.06 8.79 -19.04
CA ILE A 30 6.02 9.19 -17.99
C ILE A 30 7.27 8.30 -17.96
N PHE A 31 7.14 7.02 -18.33
CA PHE A 31 8.24 6.07 -18.30
C PHE A 31 9.27 6.26 -19.44
N PHE A 32 8.94 7.06 -20.46
CA PHE A 32 9.84 7.32 -21.59
C PHE A 32 11.13 8.04 -21.18
N ASN A 33 11.05 8.96 -20.21
CA ASN A 33 12.17 9.79 -19.77
C ASN A 33 12.79 9.34 -18.44
N LEU A 34 12.35 8.21 -17.89
CA LEU A 34 12.80 7.73 -16.59
C LEU A 34 13.89 6.65 -16.74
N PRO A 35 14.91 6.68 -15.86
CA PRO A 35 15.91 5.61 -15.78
C PRO A 35 15.29 4.21 -15.65
N THR A 36 15.88 3.23 -16.34
CA THR A 36 15.40 1.83 -16.35
C THR A 36 15.21 1.26 -14.95
N ASN A 37 16.11 1.57 -14.02
CA ASN A 37 16.01 1.08 -12.64
C ASN A 37 14.77 1.60 -11.91
N ILE A 38 14.32 2.83 -12.17
CA ILE A 38 13.11 3.41 -11.59
C ILE A 38 11.88 2.74 -12.19
N CYS A 39 11.81 2.69 -13.53
CA CYS A 39 10.70 2.07 -14.26
C CYS A 39 10.52 0.61 -13.86
N CYS A 40 11.58 -0.20 -13.98
CA CYS A 40 11.51 -1.63 -13.70
C CYS A 40 11.30 -1.92 -12.21
N SER A 41 11.71 -1.03 -11.29
CA SER A 41 11.35 -1.16 -9.87
C SER A 41 9.85 -1.00 -9.63
N TYR A 42 9.21 -0.07 -10.33
CA TYR A 42 7.76 0.09 -10.28
C TYR A 42 7.03 -1.10 -10.91
N ILE A 43 7.47 -1.54 -12.10
CA ILE A 43 6.89 -2.70 -12.79
C ILE A 43 6.97 -3.95 -11.90
N ASN A 44 8.12 -4.15 -11.23
CA ASN A 44 8.26 -5.26 -10.30
C ASN A 44 7.28 -5.18 -9.13
N TYR A 45 7.09 -3.99 -8.56
CA TYR A 45 6.07 -3.79 -7.52
C TYR A 45 4.67 -4.10 -8.03
N TRP A 46 4.27 -3.48 -9.15
CA TRP A 46 2.95 -3.65 -9.74
C TRP A 46 2.64 -5.14 -10.00
N LEU A 47 3.61 -5.88 -10.55
CA LEU A 47 3.46 -7.31 -10.80
C LEU A 47 3.19 -8.09 -9.52
N ASN A 48 3.97 -7.83 -8.46
CA ASN A 48 3.80 -8.52 -7.17
C ASN A 48 2.48 -8.14 -6.49
N ASP A 49 2.07 -6.87 -6.57
CA ASP A 49 0.77 -6.42 -6.06
C ASP A 49 -0.40 -7.10 -6.79
N GLN A 50 -0.33 -7.25 -8.12
CA GLN A 50 -1.35 -8.00 -8.87
C GLN A 50 -1.42 -9.47 -8.46
N ILE A 51 -0.27 -10.11 -8.26
CA ILE A 51 -0.19 -11.51 -7.79
C ILE A 51 -0.85 -11.65 -6.41
N ASP A 52 -0.54 -10.74 -5.47
CA ASP A 52 -1.09 -10.73 -4.12
C ASP A 52 -2.60 -10.44 -4.10
N GLN A 53 -3.06 -9.41 -4.82
CA GLN A 53 -4.48 -9.05 -4.88
C GLN A 53 -5.34 -10.16 -5.48
N LYS A 54 -4.84 -10.84 -6.51
CA LYS A 54 -5.53 -11.97 -7.16
C LYS A 54 -5.33 -13.29 -6.45
N LYS A 55 -4.56 -13.32 -5.35
CA LYS A 55 -4.24 -14.54 -4.58
C LYS A 55 -3.71 -15.67 -5.46
N ILE A 56 -2.86 -15.30 -6.42
CA ILE A 56 -2.26 -16.27 -7.34
C ILE A 56 -1.10 -16.95 -6.63
N ASP A 57 -1.15 -18.27 -6.54
CA ASP A 57 -0.01 -19.07 -6.13
C ASP A 57 0.99 -19.15 -7.29
N VAL A 58 2.13 -18.48 -7.13
CA VAL A 58 3.17 -18.39 -8.15
C VAL A 58 4.41 -19.12 -7.63
N SER A 59 4.81 -20.21 -8.26
CA SER A 59 6.08 -20.89 -7.96
C SER A 59 7.28 -20.10 -8.49
N GLU A 60 8.53 -20.42 -8.09
CA GLU A 60 9.73 -19.75 -8.65
C GLU A 60 9.85 -19.99 -10.16
N HIS A 61 9.44 -21.19 -10.58
CA HIS A 61 9.33 -21.56 -11.98
C HIS A 61 8.31 -20.67 -12.71
N ASP A 62 7.13 -20.47 -12.14
CA ASP A 62 6.11 -19.62 -12.76
C ASP A 62 6.50 -18.15 -12.76
N PHE A 63 7.16 -17.65 -11.71
CA PHE A 63 7.67 -16.29 -11.67
C PHE A 63 8.71 -16.04 -12.77
N THR A 64 9.55 -17.04 -13.08
CA THR A 64 10.53 -16.98 -14.17
C THR A 64 9.87 -16.73 -15.54
N LYS A 65 8.60 -17.11 -15.72
CA LYS A 65 7.85 -16.81 -16.96
C LYS A 65 7.64 -15.32 -17.16
N PHE A 66 7.39 -14.55 -16.10
CA PHE A 66 7.33 -13.08 -16.19
C PHE A 66 8.68 -12.48 -16.57
N LYS A 67 9.78 -13.02 -16.03
CA LYS A 67 11.15 -12.58 -16.37
C LYS A 67 11.47 -12.83 -17.85
N ASN A 68 11.17 -14.03 -18.33
CA ASN A 68 11.37 -14.42 -19.72
C ASN A 68 10.50 -13.59 -20.66
N PHE A 69 9.27 -13.27 -20.25
CA PHE A 69 8.39 -12.39 -21.00
C PHE A 69 8.98 -10.98 -21.12
N ALA A 70 9.42 -10.37 -20.01
CA ALA A 70 10.05 -9.04 -20.04
C ALA A 70 11.29 -9.01 -20.95
N LYS A 71 12.16 -10.02 -20.85
CA LYS A 71 13.33 -10.18 -21.72
C LYS A 71 12.95 -10.26 -23.20
N SER A 72 11.93 -11.05 -23.52
CA SER A 72 11.51 -11.29 -24.90
C SER A 72 10.83 -10.05 -25.47
N TYR A 73 9.95 -9.40 -24.69
CA TYR A 73 9.26 -8.17 -25.06
C TYR A 73 10.24 -7.06 -25.45
N ASP A 74 11.31 -6.86 -24.67
CA ASP A 74 12.32 -5.84 -24.96
C ASP A 74 13.12 -6.16 -26.24
N LYS A 75 13.41 -7.44 -26.51
CA LYS A 75 14.04 -7.87 -27.76
C LYS A 75 13.15 -7.61 -28.97
N ASP A 76 11.87 -7.96 -28.86
CA ASP A 76 10.91 -7.86 -29.96
C ASP A 76 10.60 -6.40 -30.31
N ARG A 77 10.56 -5.50 -29.31
CA ARG A 77 10.24 -4.08 -29.54
C ARG A 77 11.40 -3.30 -30.17
N ASN A 78 12.61 -3.84 -30.18
CA ASN A 78 13.84 -3.22 -30.71
C ASN A 78 13.93 -1.71 -30.38
N MET A 79 13.59 -1.37 -29.13
CA MET A 79 13.44 0.00 -28.67
C MET A 79 14.80 0.70 -28.63
N PRO A 80 15.07 1.70 -29.49
CA PRO A 80 16.41 2.29 -29.58
C PRO A 80 16.81 3.10 -28.34
N TYR A 81 15.89 3.34 -27.41
CA TYR A 81 16.08 4.19 -26.22
C TYR A 81 16.19 3.42 -24.91
N LYS A 82 15.88 2.11 -24.88
CA LYS A 82 15.98 1.27 -23.69
C LYS A 82 17.15 0.31 -23.85
N SER A 83 18.24 0.58 -23.14
CA SER A 83 19.45 -0.24 -23.20
C SER A 83 19.33 -1.56 -22.43
N GLU A 84 18.36 -1.67 -21.51
CA GLU A 84 18.27 -2.78 -20.57
C GLU A 84 16.84 -3.26 -20.34
N SER A 85 16.69 -4.58 -20.26
CA SER A 85 15.42 -5.21 -19.94
C SER A 85 15.07 -5.15 -18.45
N CYS A 86 13.77 -5.18 -18.14
CA CYS A 86 13.31 -5.37 -16.76
C CYS A 86 13.56 -6.78 -16.19
N GLU A 87 14.04 -7.74 -16.98
CA GLU A 87 14.32 -9.14 -16.55
C GLU A 87 15.06 -9.22 -15.20
N GLY A 88 16.11 -8.42 -15.01
CA GLY A 88 16.95 -8.43 -13.81
C GLY A 88 16.31 -7.78 -12.57
N TYR A 89 15.28 -6.97 -12.78
CA TYR A 89 14.57 -6.24 -11.74
C TYR A 89 13.33 -6.99 -11.24
N LEU A 90 12.75 -7.85 -12.10
CA LEU A 90 11.63 -8.69 -11.74
C LEU A 90 12.07 -9.75 -10.73
N LYS A 91 11.63 -9.54 -9.48
CA LYS A 91 11.93 -10.36 -8.33
C LYS A 91 10.72 -10.42 -7.44
N ARG A 92 10.51 -11.58 -6.86
CA ARG A 92 9.51 -11.75 -5.83
C ARG A 92 9.86 -10.92 -4.60
N ILE A 93 8.92 -10.09 -4.15
CA ILE A 93 9.10 -9.23 -2.98
C ILE A 93 8.23 -9.75 -1.83
N TYR A 94 8.61 -10.89 -1.25
CA TYR A 94 7.93 -11.47 -0.08
C TYR A 94 8.58 -11.11 1.25
N SER A 95 9.69 -10.36 1.29
CA SER A 95 10.12 -9.80 2.56
C SER A 95 9.17 -8.65 2.93
N GLU A 96 8.37 -8.88 3.98
CA GLU A 96 7.28 -8.00 4.41
C GLU A 96 7.69 -6.53 4.46
N ASN A 97 8.90 -6.24 4.98
CA ASN A 97 9.39 -4.86 5.10
C ASN A 97 9.64 -4.17 3.75
N ASN A 98 10.20 -4.84 2.75
CA ASN A 98 10.46 -4.20 1.45
C ASN A 98 9.18 -4.06 0.63
N TYR A 99 8.28 -5.03 0.73
CA TYR A 99 6.98 -5.00 0.09
C TYR A 99 6.10 -3.88 0.66
N ASN A 100 5.94 -3.83 1.99
CA ASN A 100 5.06 -2.86 2.65
C ASN A 100 5.52 -1.42 2.44
N ARG A 101 6.85 -1.19 2.47
CA ARG A 101 7.43 0.11 2.15
C ARG A 101 7.12 0.54 0.71
N LYS A 102 7.43 -0.31 -0.27
CA LYS A 102 7.16 0.00 -1.69
C LYS A 102 5.67 0.18 -1.94
N LYS A 103 4.84 -0.71 -1.41
CA LYS A 103 3.39 -0.65 -1.48
C LYS A 103 2.85 0.68 -0.99
N SER A 104 3.25 1.11 0.20
CA SER A 104 2.82 2.40 0.75
C SER A 104 3.22 3.58 -0.16
N LEU A 105 4.45 3.58 -0.69
CA LEU A 105 4.93 4.64 -1.58
C LEU A 105 4.14 4.71 -2.89
N TYR A 106 3.84 3.56 -3.50
CA TYR A 106 3.11 3.52 -4.75
C TYR A 106 1.61 3.76 -4.57
N GLU A 107 0.99 3.27 -3.50
CA GLU A 107 -0.40 3.60 -3.15
C GLU A 107 -0.57 5.11 -2.90
N MET A 108 0.41 5.76 -2.26
CA MET A 108 0.43 7.22 -2.12
C MET A 108 0.48 7.92 -3.48
N TYR A 109 1.36 7.47 -4.38
CA TYR A 109 1.49 8.02 -5.73
C TYR A 109 0.21 7.83 -6.56
N ASP A 110 -0.38 6.63 -6.54
CA ASP A 110 -1.60 6.31 -7.29
C ASP A 110 -2.79 7.13 -6.78
N CYS A 111 -2.91 7.31 -5.46
CA CYS A 111 -3.90 8.20 -4.86
C CYS A 111 -3.72 9.64 -5.36
N TYR A 112 -2.48 10.15 -5.36
CA TYR A 112 -2.19 11.50 -5.84
C TYR A 112 -2.49 11.67 -7.32
N ASN A 113 -2.07 10.73 -8.17
CA ASN A 113 -2.32 10.76 -9.61
C ASN A 113 -3.82 10.77 -9.91
N TRP A 114 -4.59 9.92 -9.22
CA TRP A 114 -6.04 9.91 -9.33
C TRP A 114 -6.63 11.29 -9.00
N ILE A 115 -6.20 11.92 -7.91
CA ILE A 115 -6.69 13.27 -7.54
C ILE A 115 -6.37 14.30 -8.63
N GLN A 116 -5.21 14.20 -9.28
CA GLN A 116 -4.85 15.12 -10.36
C GLN A 116 -5.76 14.96 -11.59
N ILE A 117 -6.20 13.74 -11.91
CA ILE A 117 -7.02 13.44 -13.09
C ILE A 117 -8.47 13.91 -12.91
N TYR A 118 -9.09 13.64 -11.78
CA TYR A 118 -10.54 13.84 -11.62
C TYR A 118 -10.94 15.25 -11.20
N ASP A 119 -12.13 15.68 -11.59
CA ASP A 119 -12.66 17.00 -11.22
C ASP A 119 -13.05 17.08 -9.73
N VAL A 120 -12.78 18.24 -9.12
CA VAL A 120 -12.99 18.46 -7.67
C VAL A 120 -14.48 18.49 -7.32
N GLU A 121 -15.32 19.13 -8.13
CA GLU A 121 -16.74 19.29 -7.83
C GLU A 121 -17.45 17.94 -7.82
N ALA A 122 -17.11 17.07 -8.78
CA ALA A 122 -17.68 15.74 -8.89
C ALA A 122 -17.13 14.74 -7.86
N ARG A 123 -15.88 14.89 -7.40
CA ARG A 123 -15.16 13.84 -6.66
C ARG A 123 -14.58 14.28 -5.33
N ARG A 124 -15.03 15.40 -4.76
CA ARG A 124 -14.49 15.96 -3.52
C ARG A 124 -14.37 14.94 -2.38
N VAL A 125 -15.44 14.16 -2.14
CA VAL A 125 -15.45 13.15 -1.06
C VAL A 125 -14.40 12.07 -1.29
N ASP A 126 -14.33 11.54 -2.51
CA ASP A 126 -13.34 10.53 -2.91
C ASP A 126 -11.90 11.06 -2.82
N MET A 127 -11.68 12.32 -3.19
CA MET A 127 -10.38 12.99 -3.07
C MET A 127 -9.94 13.10 -1.60
N CYS A 128 -10.84 13.52 -0.71
CA CYS A 128 -10.52 13.64 0.71
C CYS A 128 -10.26 12.27 1.35
N TYR A 129 -11.01 11.25 0.94
CA TYR A 129 -10.68 9.87 1.33
C TYR A 129 -9.28 9.47 0.87
N LYS A 130 -8.90 9.72 -0.39
CA LYS A 130 -7.55 9.43 -0.91
C LYS A 130 -6.46 10.24 -0.21
N TYR A 131 -6.71 11.50 0.12
CA TYR A 131 -5.80 12.29 0.95
C TYR A 131 -5.64 11.71 2.36
N SER A 132 -6.70 11.17 2.95
CA SER A 132 -6.61 10.48 4.24
C SER A 132 -5.74 9.21 4.16
N LEU A 133 -5.82 8.46 3.06
CA LEU A 133 -4.96 7.31 2.80
C LEU A 133 -3.50 7.75 2.67
N ILE A 134 -3.22 8.79 1.88
CA ILE A 134 -1.88 9.37 1.74
C ILE A 134 -1.31 9.75 3.12
N ASN A 135 -2.10 10.44 3.95
CA ASN A 135 -1.68 10.83 5.30
C ASN A 135 -1.34 9.62 6.18
N ARG A 136 -2.17 8.56 6.12
CA ARG A 136 -1.92 7.31 6.83
C ARG A 136 -0.59 6.66 6.41
N HIS A 137 -0.35 6.51 5.11
CA HIS A 137 0.90 5.92 4.61
C HIS A 137 2.11 6.79 4.96
N TYR A 138 2.00 8.11 4.81
CA TYR A 138 3.04 9.06 5.20
C TYR A 138 3.43 8.90 6.67
N ARG A 139 2.45 8.86 7.58
CA ARG A 139 2.69 8.67 9.01
C ARG A 139 3.34 7.32 9.32
N ASN A 140 2.78 6.25 8.78
CA ASN A 140 3.31 4.89 9.00
C ASN A 140 4.75 4.76 8.51
N LEU A 141 5.08 5.33 7.35
CA LEU A 141 6.43 5.32 6.81
C LEU A 141 7.39 6.16 7.66
N LYS A 142 6.97 7.34 8.13
CA LYS A 142 7.76 8.16 9.05
C LYS A 142 8.05 7.46 10.38
N GLU A 143 7.06 6.78 10.95
CA GLU A 143 7.21 6.04 12.20
C GLU A 143 8.09 4.79 12.03
N SER A 144 7.87 4.02 10.97
CA SER A 144 8.50 2.70 10.78
C SER A 144 9.94 2.79 10.26
N TYR A 145 10.31 3.91 9.63
CA TYR A 145 11.60 4.10 8.97
C TYR A 145 12.25 5.43 9.35
N ALA A 146 12.05 5.89 10.59
CA ALA A 146 12.50 7.20 11.07
C ALA A 146 14.01 7.48 10.87
N SER A 147 14.84 6.44 10.82
CA SER A 147 16.29 6.53 10.59
C SER A 147 16.71 6.56 9.11
N ASP A 148 15.77 6.36 8.17
CA ASP A 148 16.05 6.42 6.73
C ASP A 148 15.90 7.86 6.22
N GLU A 149 16.98 8.63 6.31
CA GLU A 149 17.00 10.05 5.95
C GLU A 149 16.60 10.30 4.49
N GLU A 150 17.01 9.42 3.57
CA GLU A 150 16.67 9.54 2.15
C GLU A 150 15.15 9.37 1.92
N LEU A 151 14.54 8.38 2.60
CA LEU A 151 13.10 8.20 2.58
C LEU A 151 12.37 9.40 3.17
N MET A 152 12.81 9.90 4.33
CA MET A 152 12.20 11.06 4.98
C MET A 152 12.21 12.28 4.07
N ALA A 153 13.34 12.56 3.41
CA ALA A 153 13.46 13.65 2.45
C ALA A 153 12.50 13.49 1.25
N LYS A 154 12.35 12.27 0.73
CA LYS A 154 11.40 11.99 -0.37
C LYS A 154 9.94 12.15 0.05
N LEU A 155 9.60 11.71 1.27
CA LEU A 155 8.26 11.87 1.82
C LEU A 155 7.91 13.35 2.02
N ASP A 156 8.84 14.13 2.57
CA ASP A 156 8.65 15.57 2.78
C ASP A 156 8.52 16.32 1.45
N TYR A 157 9.34 15.95 0.46
CA TYR A 157 9.21 16.46 -0.90
C TYR A 157 7.83 16.16 -1.50
N PHE A 158 7.34 14.93 -1.35
CA PHE A 158 6.03 14.52 -1.88
C PHE A 158 4.88 15.30 -1.23
N ILE A 159 4.88 15.49 0.09
CA ILE A 159 3.87 16.31 0.78
C ILE A 159 3.94 17.76 0.32
N ASN A 160 5.14 18.30 0.11
CA ASN A 160 5.31 19.65 -0.43
C ASN A 160 4.74 19.78 -1.85
N VAL A 161 4.90 18.77 -2.70
CA VAL A 161 4.27 18.72 -4.04
C VAL A 161 2.74 18.74 -3.92
N ILE A 162 2.16 17.95 -3.02
CA ILE A 162 0.71 17.95 -2.75
C ILE A 162 0.23 19.34 -2.33
N ASN A 163 0.91 19.95 -1.36
CA ASN A 163 0.52 21.23 -0.79
C ASN A 163 0.61 22.39 -1.79
N LYS A 164 1.52 22.30 -2.76
CA LYS A 164 1.67 23.29 -3.84
C LYS A 164 0.75 23.04 -5.04
N SER A 165 0.09 21.88 -5.11
CA SER A 165 -0.81 21.56 -6.23
C SER A 165 -2.08 22.40 -6.21
N LYS A 166 -2.68 22.68 -7.38
CA LYS A 166 -3.96 23.41 -7.49
C LYS A 166 -5.09 22.72 -6.70
N LYS A 167 -5.02 21.39 -6.61
CA LYS A 167 -5.96 20.55 -5.88
C LYS A 167 -5.45 20.20 -4.48
N SER A 168 -4.70 21.09 -3.81
CA SER A 168 -4.10 20.79 -2.50
C SER A 168 -5.13 20.27 -1.49
N VAL A 169 -4.66 19.46 -0.53
CA VAL A 169 -5.51 18.90 0.54
C VAL A 169 -6.22 20.01 1.33
N LYS A 170 -5.54 21.12 1.60
CA LYS A 170 -6.10 22.29 2.28
C LYS A 170 -7.21 22.94 1.46
N THR A 171 -7.00 23.09 0.16
CA THR A 171 -7.99 23.66 -0.75
C THR A 171 -9.22 22.77 -0.91
N VAL A 172 -9.03 21.46 -1.10
CA VAL A 172 -10.11 20.52 -1.39
C VAL A 172 -10.85 20.10 -0.12
N CYS A 173 -10.12 19.82 0.95
CA CYS A 173 -10.64 19.15 2.15
C CYS A 173 -10.61 20.00 3.42
N GLY A 174 -9.93 21.15 3.42
CA GLY A 174 -9.90 22.07 4.56
C GLY A 174 -8.99 21.65 5.71
N TYR A 175 -8.13 20.65 5.53
CA TYR A 175 -7.16 20.21 6.53
C TYR A 175 -5.76 19.99 5.93
N ASP A 176 -4.75 19.85 6.79
CA ASP A 176 -3.36 19.60 6.41
C ASP A 176 -2.97 18.13 6.62
N ILE A 177 -2.01 17.63 5.84
CA ILE A 177 -1.36 16.34 6.11
C ILE A 177 -0.44 16.52 7.32
N LEU A 178 -0.62 15.71 8.36
CA LEU A 178 0.07 15.88 9.63
C LEU A 178 1.16 14.83 9.80
N PRO A 179 2.35 15.21 10.32
CA PRO A 179 3.35 14.23 10.74
C PRO A 179 2.80 13.37 11.90
N PRO A 180 3.42 12.20 12.15
CA PRO A 180 3.20 11.44 13.36
C PRO A 180 3.27 12.32 14.61
N VAL A 181 2.33 12.13 15.55
CA VAL A 181 2.47 12.70 16.90
C VAL A 181 3.60 11.93 17.58
N SER A 182 4.67 12.63 17.93
CA SER A 182 5.80 12.04 18.65
C SER A 182 5.33 11.50 20.00
N ARG A 183 5.24 10.18 20.13
CA ARG A 183 4.95 9.48 21.41
C ARG A 183 5.99 9.72 22.52
N LEU A 184 7.04 10.51 22.25
CA LEU A 184 8.15 10.77 23.16
C LEU A 184 7.94 11.98 24.09
N GLU A 185 6.97 12.84 23.82
CA GLU A 185 6.74 14.04 24.66
C GLU A 185 5.96 13.68 25.94
N ASP A 186 5.08 12.68 25.89
CA ASP A 186 4.20 12.33 27.02
C ASP A 186 4.93 11.56 28.16
N SER A 187 6.09 10.96 27.90
CA SER A 187 6.86 10.25 28.93
C SER A 187 7.81 11.16 29.74
N LYS A 188 7.98 12.44 29.37
CA LYS A 188 8.88 13.36 30.10
C LYS A 188 8.18 14.20 31.18
N GLN A 189 6.85 14.21 31.25
CA GLN A 189 6.09 14.99 32.25
C GLN A 189 5.60 14.18 33.46
N ALA A 190 5.85 12.87 33.53
CA ALA A 190 5.38 12.02 34.63
C ALA A 190 6.45 11.63 35.67
N GLN A 191 7.61 12.27 35.66
CA GLN A 191 8.66 12.05 36.68
C GLN A 191 9.18 13.38 37.22
N ASP A 192 8.42 13.98 38.13
CA ASP A 192 8.97 14.90 39.13
C ASP A 192 8.38 14.54 40.50
N PRO A 193 9.12 13.82 41.37
CA PRO A 193 8.72 13.59 42.74
C PRO A 193 9.70 14.32 43.67
N ASP A 194 9.50 15.62 43.92
CA ASP A 194 10.05 16.21 45.14
C ASP A 194 9.27 17.44 45.61
N SER A 195 8.46 17.27 46.67
CA SER A 195 8.39 18.16 47.84
C SER A 195 7.34 17.66 48.84
N ARG A 196 7.86 17.01 49.90
CA ARG A 196 7.50 17.09 51.34
C ARG A 196 6.23 17.90 51.74
N ASP A 197 5.43 17.54 52.73
CA ASP A 197 5.85 17.11 54.08
C ASP A 197 4.72 16.47 54.92
N GLN A 198 5.15 15.85 56.01
CA GLN A 198 4.47 14.99 56.98
C GLN A 198 3.26 15.58 57.72
N GLN A 199 2.30 14.71 58.11
CA GLN A 199 1.90 14.50 59.51
C GLN A 199 0.96 13.28 59.69
N ARG A 200 1.32 12.39 60.63
CA ARG A 200 0.51 11.30 61.23
C ARG A 200 0.14 11.75 62.66
N PRO A 201 -0.93 11.25 63.31
CA PRO A 201 -0.81 10.06 64.18
C PRO A 201 -2.09 9.17 64.24
N GLY A 202 -2.00 7.84 64.15
CA GLY A 202 -2.35 6.88 65.25
C GLY A 202 -3.67 6.15 64.91
N SER A 203 -4.01 4.89 65.25
CA SER A 203 -3.52 3.88 66.19
C SER A 203 -4.06 2.47 65.83
N THR A 204 -3.40 1.43 66.36
CA THR A 204 -3.91 0.12 66.88
C THR A 204 -4.49 -0.99 65.96
N ASP A 205 -3.67 -2.04 65.85
CA ASP A 205 -3.88 -3.47 66.21
C ASP A 205 -4.80 -4.46 65.48
N GLU A 206 -4.15 -5.59 65.17
CA GLU A 206 -4.56 -7.00 65.23
C GLU A 206 -5.48 -7.67 64.19
N SER A 207 -4.82 -8.52 63.37
CA SER A 207 -4.97 -9.99 63.35
C SER A 207 -5.85 -10.69 62.27
N VAL A 208 -5.29 -11.84 61.85
CA VAL A 208 -5.90 -13.04 61.21
C VAL A 208 -6.02 -13.13 59.67
N SER A 209 -4.99 -13.77 59.09
CA SER A 209 -5.00 -15.07 58.38
C SER A 209 -6.15 -15.47 57.42
N HIS A 210 -5.83 -15.52 56.10
CA HIS A 210 -5.86 -16.68 55.17
C HIS A 210 -6.22 -16.30 53.71
N PRO A 211 -5.50 -16.83 52.69
CA PRO A 211 -5.91 -16.87 51.28
C PRO A 211 -6.47 -18.29 50.94
N PRO A 212 -6.66 -18.71 49.67
CA PRO A 212 -7.19 -18.05 48.46
C PRO A 212 -8.42 -18.82 47.92
N GLN A 213 -9.12 -18.31 46.90
CA GLN A 213 -9.83 -19.21 45.96
C GLN A 213 -9.60 -18.84 44.51
N VAL A 214 -8.84 -19.72 43.86
CA VAL A 214 -8.81 -19.99 42.43
C VAL A 214 -10.12 -20.66 42.05
N SER A 215 -10.69 -20.28 40.91
CA SER A 215 -11.50 -21.19 40.08
C SER A 215 -11.30 -20.81 38.62
N GLU A 216 -10.42 -21.57 37.96
CA GLU A 216 -10.58 -21.92 36.55
C GLU A 216 -11.71 -22.94 36.47
N ASP A 217 -12.66 -22.79 35.53
CA ASP A 217 -12.72 -23.69 34.39
C ASP A 217 -13.87 -23.41 33.40
N SER A 218 -13.48 -23.55 32.13
CA SER A 218 -14.22 -24.09 30.97
C SER A 218 -15.30 -23.32 30.21
N VAL A 219 -14.89 -22.96 28.99
CA VAL A 219 -15.44 -23.36 27.67
C VAL A 219 -16.95 -23.28 27.46
N THR A 220 -17.37 -22.41 26.54
CA THR A 220 -18.35 -22.80 25.50
C THR A 220 -18.06 -22.03 24.21
N GLN A 221 -17.72 -22.79 23.15
CA GLN A 221 -17.82 -22.36 21.76
C GLN A 221 -19.30 -22.23 21.37
N THR A 222 -19.68 -21.12 20.74
CA THR A 222 -20.78 -21.10 19.79
C THR A 222 -20.38 -20.28 18.57
N ALA A 223 -20.31 -20.97 17.44
CA ALA A 223 -20.28 -20.38 16.10
C ALA A 223 -21.71 -20.15 15.61
N TYR A 224 -21.80 -19.33 14.55
CA TYR A 224 -22.89 -19.07 13.60
C TYR A 224 -23.66 -17.74 13.73
N GLY A 225 -23.57 -16.98 12.63
CA GLY A 225 -24.34 -15.77 12.37
C GLY A 225 -23.93 -15.15 11.03
N SER A 226 -24.09 -15.89 9.94
CA SER A 226 -24.02 -15.37 8.57
C SER A 226 -25.04 -14.25 8.34
N HIS A 227 -24.60 -13.12 7.81
CA HIS A 227 -25.46 -12.23 7.05
C HIS A 227 -24.79 -11.88 5.72
N SER A 228 -25.27 -12.54 4.66
CA SER A 228 -25.08 -12.15 3.28
C SER A 228 -26.46 -11.96 2.67
N GLN A 229 -26.76 -10.73 2.27
CA GLN A 229 -27.76 -10.29 1.28
C GLN A 229 -27.70 -8.75 1.35
N GLY A 230 -27.54 -7.98 0.29
CA GLY A 230 -27.42 -8.21 -1.14
C GLY A 230 -27.56 -6.81 -1.73
N LEU A 231 -26.61 -6.37 -2.57
CA LEU A 231 -26.78 -5.15 -3.35
C LEU A 231 -26.26 -5.41 -4.75
N ALA A 232 -27.18 -5.18 -5.69
CA ALA A 232 -27.06 -5.40 -7.10
C ALA A 232 -25.90 -4.63 -7.72
N GLU A 233 -25.29 -5.25 -8.74
CA GLU A 233 -24.38 -4.60 -9.67
C GLU A 233 -25.09 -3.46 -10.41
N PRO A 234 -24.49 -2.26 -10.49
CA PRO A 234 -24.69 -1.39 -11.63
C PRO A 234 -23.60 -1.69 -12.65
N GLY A 235 -24.01 -2.21 -13.81
CA GLY A 235 -23.16 -2.24 -15.01
C GLY A 235 -22.77 -0.81 -15.38
N ALA A 236 -21.48 -0.51 -15.27
CA ALA A 236 -20.88 0.69 -15.84
C ALA A 236 -20.17 0.25 -17.13
N GLU A 237 -20.79 0.55 -18.27
CA GLU A 237 -20.10 0.55 -19.57
C GLU A 237 -18.95 1.56 -19.50
N GLU A 238 -17.74 1.11 -19.88
CA GLU A 238 -16.59 1.98 -20.10
C GLU A 238 -16.90 2.97 -21.24
N PRO A 239 -16.57 4.26 -21.11
CA PRO A 239 -16.65 5.18 -22.23
C PRO A 239 -15.59 4.83 -23.26
N HIS A 240 -16.04 4.45 -24.45
CA HIS A 240 -15.23 4.31 -25.65
C HIS A 240 -14.40 5.58 -25.90
N ALA A 241 -13.10 5.41 -26.10
CA ALA A 241 -12.22 6.46 -26.59
C ALA A 241 -12.67 6.87 -27.99
N VAL A 242 -13.04 8.14 -28.16
CA VAL A 242 -13.28 8.76 -29.46
C VAL A 242 -11.93 8.97 -30.13
N ASP A 243 -11.72 8.29 -31.25
CA ASP A 243 -10.59 8.51 -32.16
C ASP A 243 -10.62 9.95 -32.69
N LEU A 244 -9.68 10.77 -32.23
CA LEU A 244 -9.36 12.06 -32.85
C LEU A 244 -8.08 11.90 -33.66
N HIS A 245 -8.23 11.28 -34.83
CA HIS A 245 -7.31 11.48 -35.94
C HIS A 245 -8.08 12.06 -37.12
N THR A 246 -8.01 13.39 -37.26
CA THR A 246 -8.36 14.09 -38.50
C THR A 246 -7.07 14.59 -39.14
N LYS A 247 -6.78 14.05 -40.32
CA LYS A 247 -6.23 14.79 -41.45
C LYS A 247 -6.86 14.24 -42.72
#